data_AF-A0A497EJ99-F1
#
_entry.id   AF-A0A497EJ99-F1
#
_cell.length_a   1.000
_cell.length_b   1.000
_cell.length_c   1.000
_cell.angle_alpha   90.00
_cell.angle_beta   90.00
_cell.angle_gamma   90.00
#
_symmetry.space_group_name_H-M   'P 1'
#
loop_
_entity.id
_entity.type
_entity.pdbx_description
1 polymer ?
#
loop_
_entity_poly.entity_id
_entity_poly.type
_entity_poly.pdbx_seq_one_letter_code
_entity_poly.pdbx_strand_id
1 'polypeptide(L)'
;MNKKDVVEYYSKDIVLDAMVKHARNKEVAVKYLDGGFGKRPDILLYPGDVVEHAKKGAVSFHASEELWDNPLLLKPDMRKRELDEHRIGFDLIIDIDCPIFDYSKIAAELIIKAIKQHGVSAVSVKFSGNKGFHIGIPFEAFPSHVRADDFPDAVKNVAEYLIDYVKEDFGKRILEFEGNVVEVAKKSGIDVKKLVKDKQFVPDDLLKVDTMLISSRHLYRMPFSLHEKSWLVSLPLRLKDVSEFRREYAMPDAVESFSKVVFLERNAERGEAKRLFDFALSFVIGKRMRQIEAESEKESEVKLIRFRKAVSETFFPPCIKNGLKGLEDGRKRFVFCLLNFLRCVEWDYDAIRRLLHDWNERNAEKLRERIIDYQLRYHKLRKKKIPPPNCDNEMYYKDIGICKPDAICKKIKNPLQYVRKKIDRQRSTQ
;
A
#
# COMPACT_ATOMS: atom_id res chain seq x y z
N MET A 1 -0.67 -18.35 -30.44
CA MET A 1 -1.05 -17.16 -31.23
C MET A 1 0.20 -16.57 -31.85
N ASN A 2 0.19 -16.28 -33.14
CA ASN A 2 1.31 -15.66 -33.84
C ASN A 2 1.15 -14.12 -33.88
N LYS A 3 2.14 -13.40 -34.43
CA LYS A 3 2.11 -11.93 -34.50
C LYS A 3 0.93 -11.37 -35.32
N LYS A 4 0.55 -12.03 -36.42
CA LYS A 4 -0.58 -11.62 -37.27
C LYS A 4 -1.89 -11.71 -36.48
N ASP A 5 -2.11 -12.82 -35.77
CA ASP A 5 -3.29 -13.03 -34.93
C ASP A 5 -3.40 -11.94 -33.83
N VAL A 6 -2.27 -11.56 -33.21
CA VAL A 6 -2.22 -10.48 -32.19
C VAL A 6 -2.61 -9.13 -32.80
N VAL A 7 -2.06 -8.79 -33.98
CA VAL A 7 -2.40 -7.55 -34.68
C VAL A 7 -3.87 -7.55 -35.07
N GLU A 8 -4.40 -8.67 -35.59
CA GLU A 8 -5.81 -8.81 -35.95
C GLU A 8 -6.73 -8.60 -34.75
N TYR A 9 -6.42 -9.22 -33.61
CA TYR A 9 -7.17 -9.02 -32.37
C TYR A 9 -7.17 -7.55 -31.91
N TYR A 10 -6.00 -6.92 -31.85
CA TYR A 10 -5.88 -5.52 -31.45
C TYR A 10 -6.43 -4.54 -32.49
N SER A 11 -6.79 -5.01 -33.69
CA SER A 11 -7.44 -4.17 -34.71
C SER A 11 -8.97 -4.14 -34.58
N LYS A 12 -9.55 -4.87 -33.62
CA LYS A 12 -11.01 -4.86 -33.38
C LYS A 12 -11.43 -3.53 -32.72
N ASP A 13 -12.46 -2.88 -33.24
CA ASP A 13 -12.92 -1.55 -32.78
C ASP A 13 -13.22 -1.52 -31.27
N ILE A 14 -13.92 -2.54 -30.76
CA ILE A 14 -14.20 -2.70 -29.32
C ILE A 14 -12.93 -2.67 -28.46
N VAL A 15 -11.85 -3.32 -28.91
CA VAL A 15 -10.58 -3.42 -28.19
C VAL A 15 -9.88 -2.07 -28.21
N LEU A 16 -9.81 -1.45 -29.40
CA LEU A 16 -9.19 -0.15 -29.61
C LEU A 16 -9.82 0.93 -28.73
N ASP A 17 -11.14 1.08 -28.80
CA ASP A 17 -11.88 2.09 -28.06
C ASP A 17 -11.76 1.90 -26.56
N ALA A 18 -11.91 0.66 -26.09
CA ALA A 18 -11.81 0.35 -24.67
C ALA A 18 -10.40 0.62 -24.12
N MET A 19 -9.36 0.26 -24.85
CA MET A 19 -7.98 0.45 -24.40
C MET A 19 -7.58 1.93 -24.40
N VAL A 20 -7.87 2.68 -25.47
CA VAL A 20 -7.55 4.11 -25.54
C VAL A 20 -8.33 4.90 -24.49
N LYS A 21 -9.63 4.60 -24.31
CA LYS A 21 -10.42 5.23 -23.24
C LYS A 21 -9.85 4.94 -21.86
N HIS A 22 -9.41 3.71 -21.61
CA HIS A 22 -8.83 3.31 -20.33
C HIS A 22 -7.45 3.94 -20.07
N ALA A 23 -6.65 4.17 -21.12
CA ALA A 23 -5.30 4.73 -21.02
C ALA A 23 -5.26 6.24 -20.71
N ARG A 24 -6.40 6.93 -20.76
CA ARG A 24 -6.46 8.38 -20.48
C ARG A 24 -5.88 8.69 -19.10
N ASN A 25 -4.96 9.66 -19.09
CA ASN A 25 -4.22 10.09 -17.90
C ASN A 25 -3.42 8.97 -17.21
N LYS A 26 -3.14 7.84 -17.87
CA LYS A 26 -2.33 6.76 -17.30
C LYS A 26 -1.01 6.63 -18.04
N GLU A 27 0.03 6.24 -17.30
CA GLU A 27 1.25 5.73 -17.92
C GLU A 27 0.96 4.33 -18.46
N VAL A 28 1.35 4.07 -19.70
CA VAL A 28 1.22 2.77 -20.36
C VAL A 28 2.58 2.09 -20.48
N ALA A 29 2.59 0.77 -20.41
CA ALA A 29 3.71 -0.04 -20.85
C ALA A 29 3.22 -1.28 -21.59
N VAL A 30 4.03 -1.72 -22.57
CA VAL A 30 3.79 -2.97 -23.29
C VAL A 30 4.74 -4.06 -22.83
N LYS A 31 4.33 -5.31 -23.01
CA LYS A 31 5.14 -6.51 -22.79
C LYS A 31 5.17 -7.34 -24.07
N TYR A 32 6.36 -7.79 -24.45
CA TYR A 32 6.63 -8.61 -25.62
C TYR A 32 6.59 -10.11 -25.27
N LEU A 33 6.51 -10.96 -26.29
CA LEU A 33 6.39 -12.42 -26.10
C LEU A 33 7.62 -13.05 -25.42
N ASP A 34 8.80 -12.48 -25.65
CA ASP A 34 10.06 -12.89 -25.00
C ASP A 34 10.14 -12.48 -23.51
N GLY A 35 9.10 -11.80 -23.00
CA GLY A 35 9.02 -11.30 -21.64
C GLY A 35 9.62 -9.90 -21.45
N GLY A 36 10.21 -9.30 -22.48
CA GLY A 36 10.72 -7.94 -22.45
C GLY A 36 9.61 -6.91 -22.26
N PHE A 37 9.96 -5.77 -21.64
CA PHE A 37 9.06 -4.63 -21.48
C PHE A 37 9.42 -3.51 -22.47
N GLY A 38 8.39 -2.79 -22.93
CA GLY A 38 8.55 -1.54 -23.66
C GLY A 38 9.20 -0.45 -22.81
N LYS A 39 9.76 0.56 -23.48
CA LYS A 39 10.31 1.74 -22.80
C LYS A 39 9.19 2.50 -22.10
N ARG A 40 9.53 3.15 -20.98
CA ARG A 40 8.61 3.90 -20.13
C ARG A 40 9.19 5.30 -19.83
N PRO A 41 8.35 6.33 -19.67
CA PRO A 41 6.89 6.30 -19.79
C PRO A 41 6.42 6.19 -21.24
N ASP A 42 5.19 5.73 -21.44
CA ASP A 42 4.50 5.70 -22.72
C ASP A 42 3.01 6.00 -22.53
N ILE A 43 2.29 6.28 -23.61
CA ILE A 43 0.85 6.60 -23.62
C ILE A 43 0.13 6.00 -24.82
N LEU A 44 -1.19 5.88 -24.74
CA LEU A 44 -2.04 5.56 -25.89
C LEU A 44 -3.07 6.68 -26.06
N LEU A 45 -2.96 7.44 -27.15
CA LEU A 45 -3.85 8.57 -27.45
C LEU A 45 -4.87 8.23 -28.52
N TYR A 46 -4.47 7.42 -29.51
CA TYR A 46 -5.28 7.07 -30.65
C TYR A 46 -5.37 5.55 -30.83
N PRO A 47 -6.45 5.02 -31.43
CA PRO A 47 -6.58 3.61 -31.79
C PRO A 47 -5.35 3.06 -32.54
N GLY A 48 -4.80 3.86 -33.48
CA GLY A 48 -3.61 3.49 -34.24
C GLY A 48 -2.39 3.15 -33.36
N ASP A 49 -2.24 3.76 -32.19
CA ASP A 49 -1.11 3.51 -31.29
C ASP A 49 -1.08 2.05 -30.82
N VAL A 50 -2.26 1.51 -30.47
CA VAL A 50 -2.40 0.11 -30.04
C VAL A 50 -1.96 -0.85 -31.15
N VAL A 51 -2.43 -0.60 -32.38
CA VAL A 51 -2.09 -1.41 -33.55
C VAL A 51 -0.59 -1.34 -33.86
N GLU A 52 0.02 -0.16 -33.78
CA GLU A 52 1.44 0.02 -34.04
C GLU A 52 2.31 -0.70 -32.99
N HIS A 53 1.91 -0.69 -31.72
CA HIS A 53 2.57 -1.51 -30.70
C HIS A 53 2.45 -3.01 -30.99
N ALA A 54 1.25 -3.48 -31.38
CA ALA A 54 1.04 -4.88 -31.77
C ALA A 54 1.91 -5.27 -32.99
N LYS A 55 2.02 -4.39 -34.00
CA LYS A 55 2.92 -4.58 -35.15
C LYS A 55 4.40 -4.57 -34.77
N LYS A 56 4.78 -3.93 -33.66
CA LYS A 56 6.14 -4.03 -33.07
C LYS A 56 6.33 -5.28 -32.20
N GLY A 57 5.30 -6.11 -32.05
CA GLY A 57 5.35 -7.38 -31.32
C GLY A 57 4.84 -7.30 -29.89
N ALA A 58 4.23 -6.19 -29.47
CA ALA A 58 3.58 -6.11 -28.17
C ALA A 58 2.46 -7.15 -28.06
N VAL A 59 2.45 -7.89 -26.96
CA VAL A 59 1.42 -8.90 -26.66
C VAL A 59 0.50 -8.42 -25.56
N SER A 60 1.04 -7.81 -24.50
CA SER A 60 0.23 -7.30 -23.39
C SER A 60 0.46 -5.82 -23.20
N PHE A 61 -0.61 -5.11 -22.85
CA PHE A 61 -0.65 -3.72 -22.45
C PHE A 61 -1.05 -3.60 -20.98
N HIS A 62 -0.35 -2.71 -20.29
CA HIS A 62 -0.51 -2.42 -18.87
C HIS A 62 -0.62 -0.91 -18.67
N ALA A 63 -1.37 -0.47 -17.67
CA ALA A 63 -1.56 0.93 -17.32
C ALA A 63 -1.36 1.18 -15.83
N SER A 64 -0.97 2.41 -15.46
CA SER A 64 -0.76 2.78 -14.07
C SER A 64 -2.05 2.84 -13.25
N GLU A 65 -1.97 2.53 -11.96
CA GLU A 65 -3.05 2.84 -11.01
C GLU A 65 -3.23 4.36 -10.86
N GLU A 66 -2.11 5.07 -10.82
CA GLU A 66 -2.04 6.53 -10.74
C GLU A 66 -2.56 7.19 -12.01
N LEU A 67 -3.16 8.37 -11.82
CA LEU A 67 -3.61 9.28 -12.86
C LEU A 67 -2.66 10.49 -12.89
N TRP A 68 -2.16 10.82 -14.07
CA TRP A 68 -1.15 11.85 -14.33
C TRP A 68 -1.70 12.93 -15.25
N ASP A 69 -1.29 14.17 -15.01
CA ASP A 69 -1.55 15.31 -15.90
C ASP A 69 -0.89 15.09 -17.27
N ASN A 70 0.37 14.65 -17.29
CA ASN A 70 1.13 14.28 -18.46
C ASN A 70 2.09 13.13 -18.13
N PRO A 71 1.73 11.86 -18.44
CA PRO A 71 2.57 10.70 -18.16
C PRO A 71 3.97 10.76 -18.80
N LEU A 72 4.15 11.49 -19.91
CA LEU A 72 5.43 11.58 -20.61
C LEU A 72 6.48 12.40 -19.85
N LEU A 73 6.09 13.16 -18.83
CA LEU A 73 7.03 13.89 -17.97
C LEU A 73 7.72 13.00 -16.93
N LEU A 74 7.19 11.81 -16.68
CA LEU A 74 7.67 10.90 -15.64
C LEU A 74 9.08 10.38 -15.95
N LYS A 75 9.95 10.34 -14.94
CA LYS A 75 11.28 9.71 -15.05
C LYS A 75 11.49 8.66 -13.95
N PRO A 76 12.29 7.61 -14.20
CA PRO A 76 12.54 6.54 -13.22
C PRO A 76 13.12 7.02 -11.88
N ASP A 77 13.88 8.10 -11.89
CA ASP A 77 14.64 8.66 -10.77
C ASP A 77 13.93 9.81 -10.05
N MET A 78 12.69 10.13 -10.43
CA MET A 78 11.90 11.17 -9.76
C MET A 78 11.66 10.86 -8.29
N ARG A 79 11.84 11.88 -7.45
CA ARG A 79 11.47 11.83 -6.04
C ARG A 79 9.95 11.84 -5.92
N LYS A 80 9.43 11.30 -4.81
CA LYS A 80 7.98 11.26 -4.54
C LYS A 80 7.31 12.64 -4.69
N ARG A 81 7.97 13.72 -4.27
CA ARG A 81 7.43 15.08 -4.39
C ARG A 81 7.23 15.51 -5.85
N GLU A 82 8.19 15.22 -6.72
CA GLU A 82 8.13 15.53 -8.15
C GLU A 82 7.03 14.70 -8.84
N LEU A 83 6.87 13.42 -8.44
CA LEU A 83 5.74 12.61 -8.89
C LEU A 83 4.40 13.18 -8.41
N ASP A 84 4.32 13.58 -7.13
CA ASP A 84 3.10 14.14 -6.54
C ASP A 84 2.67 15.46 -7.22
N GLU A 85 3.59 16.21 -7.83
CA GLU A 85 3.30 17.44 -8.61
C GLU A 85 2.54 17.16 -9.92
N HIS A 86 2.74 15.96 -10.50
CA HIS A 86 2.08 15.51 -11.73
C HIS A 86 0.85 14.62 -11.47
N ARG A 87 0.68 14.13 -10.23
CA ARG A 87 -0.39 13.16 -9.90
C ARG A 87 -1.73 13.88 -9.72
N ILE A 88 -2.67 13.60 -10.61
CA ILE A 88 -4.09 14.01 -10.48
C ILE A 88 -4.77 13.23 -9.35
N GLY A 89 -4.51 11.93 -9.28
CA GLY A 89 -5.19 10.99 -8.40
C GLY A 89 -4.72 9.55 -8.63
N PHE A 90 -5.52 8.59 -8.21
CA PHE A 90 -5.26 7.17 -8.42
C PHE A 90 -6.55 6.36 -8.33
N ASP A 91 -6.62 5.26 -9.06
CA ASP A 91 -7.68 4.28 -8.92
C ASP A 91 -7.34 3.26 -7.84
N LEU A 92 -8.37 2.71 -7.18
CA LEU A 92 -8.20 1.56 -6.31
C LEU A 92 -8.26 0.33 -7.20
N ILE A 93 -7.15 -0.38 -7.32
CA ILE A 93 -7.09 -1.69 -7.96
C ILE A 93 -6.75 -2.76 -6.92
N ILE A 94 -7.58 -3.79 -6.84
CA ILE A 94 -7.35 -4.97 -6.01
C ILE A 94 -7.06 -6.13 -6.96
N ASP A 95 -5.82 -6.61 -6.98
CA ASP A 95 -5.41 -7.75 -7.79
C ASP A 95 -5.53 -9.05 -6.98
N ILE A 96 -6.45 -9.92 -7.39
CA ILE A 96 -6.74 -11.20 -6.77
C ILE A 96 -6.11 -12.29 -7.64
N ASP A 97 -5.18 -13.07 -7.10
CA ASP A 97 -4.55 -14.20 -7.81
C ASP A 97 -4.39 -15.41 -6.88
N CYS A 98 -5.51 -16.03 -6.52
CA CYS A 98 -5.51 -17.23 -5.69
C CYS A 98 -4.87 -18.42 -6.45
N PRO A 99 -4.33 -19.44 -5.74
CA PRO A 99 -3.69 -20.60 -6.39
C PRO A 99 -4.58 -21.34 -7.41
N ILE A 100 -5.89 -21.31 -7.16
CA ILE A 100 -6.94 -21.96 -7.95
C ILE A 100 -7.92 -20.90 -8.45
N PHE A 101 -8.30 -21.01 -9.73
CA PHE A 101 -9.17 -20.04 -10.39
C PHE A 101 -10.55 -19.89 -9.72
N ASP A 102 -11.18 -21.00 -9.31
CA ASP A 102 -12.47 -20.95 -8.60
C ASP A 102 -12.34 -20.23 -7.25
N TYR A 103 -11.19 -20.30 -6.59
CA TYR A 103 -10.96 -19.57 -5.35
C TYR A 103 -10.85 -18.07 -5.63
N SER A 104 -10.20 -17.67 -6.73
CA SER A 104 -10.17 -16.27 -7.17
C SER A 104 -11.58 -15.74 -7.47
N LYS A 105 -12.48 -16.55 -8.06
CA LYS A 105 -13.90 -16.17 -8.25
C LYS A 105 -14.60 -15.93 -6.92
N ILE A 106 -14.48 -16.87 -5.97
CA ILE A 106 -15.08 -16.76 -4.63
C ILE A 106 -14.56 -15.50 -3.91
N ALA A 107 -13.25 -15.25 -3.95
CA ALA A 107 -12.65 -14.06 -3.38
C ALA A 107 -13.18 -12.78 -4.05
N ALA A 108 -13.25 -12.76 -5.39
CA ALA A 108 -13.74 -11.61 -6.13
C ALA A 108 -15.20 -11.27 -5.78
N GLU A 109 -16.08 -12.27 -5.72
CA GLU A 109 -17.47 -12.10 -5.32
C GLU A 109 -17.61 -11.51 -3.91
N LEU A 110 -16.86 -12.05 -2.96
CA LEU A 110 -16.91 -11.60 -1.56
C LEU A 110 -16.40 -10.17 -1.43
N ILE A 111 -15.31 -9.82 -2.11
CA ILE A 111 -14.76 -8.46 -2.09
C ILE A 111 -15.72 -7.48 -2.78
N ILE A 112 -16.32 -7.83 -3.92
CA ILE A 112 -17.35 -7.00 -4.57
C ILE A 112 -18.54 -6.78 -3.62
N LYS A 113 -19.00 -7.86 -2.97
CA LYS A 113 -20.10 -7.78 -2.00
C LYS A 113 -19.75 -6.86 -0.83
N ALA A 114 -18.54 -7.00 -0.27
CA ALA A 114 -18.05 -6.15 0.81
C ALA A 114 -18.00 -4.68 0.36
N ILE A 115 -17.45 -4.38 -0.81
CA ILE A 115 -17.40 -3.02 -1.37
C ILE A 115 -18.81 -2.43 -1.53
N LYS A 116 -19.77 -3.22 -2.03
CA LYS A 116 -21.18 -2.78 -2.13
C LYS A 116 -21.85 -2.54 -0.77
N GLN A 117 -21.55 -3.35 0.25
CA GLN A 117 -22.04 -3.14 1.61
C GLN A 117 -21.51 -1.82 2.23
N HIS A 118 -20.40 -1.31 1.71
CA HIS A 118 -19.87 0.01 2.05
C HIS A 118 -20.49 1.15 1.24
N GLY A 119 -21.44 0.86 0.34
CA GLY A 119 -22.17 1.86 -0.43
C GLY A 119 -21.54 2.26 -1.76
N VAL A 120 -20.49 1.56 -2.22
CA VAL A 120 -19.81 1.92 -3.48
C VAL A 120 -20.51 1.26 -4.66
N SER A 121 -21.10 2.08 -5.53
CA SER A 121 -21.80 1.61 -6.72
C SER A 121 -20.88 1.49 -7.94
N ALA A 122 -19.85 2.32 -8.06
CA ALA A 122 -18.90 2.35 -9.18
C ALA A 122 -17.86 1.22 -9.17
N VAL A 123 -18.03 0.22 -8.31
CA VAL A 123 -17.16 -0.96 -8.31
C VAL A 123 -17.30 -1.73 -9.63
N SER A 124 -16.17 -2.08 -10.22
CA SER A 124 -16.07 -2.83 -11.47
C SER A 124 -15.12 -4.01 -11.30
N VAL A 125 -15.26 -5.02 -12.17
CA VAL A 125 -14.41 -6.21 -12.13
C VAL A 125 -14.03 -6.65 -13.54
N LYS A 126 -12.83 -7.20 -13.66
CA LYS A 126 -12.39 -7.88 -14.87
C LYS A 126 -11.59 -9.14 -14.52
N PHE A 127 -11.69 -10.14 -15.38
CA PHE A 127 -10.74 -11.25 -15.38
C PHE A 127 -9.34 -10.74 -15.77
N SER A 128 -8.28 -11.18 -15.09
CA SER A 128 -6.91 -10.69 -15.33
C SER A 128 -6.21 -11.33 -16.53
N GLY A 129 -6.82 -12.37 -17.12
CA GLY A 129 -6.30 -13.11 -18.26
C GLY A 129 -5.67 -14.47 -17.90
N ASN A 130 -5.56 -14.84 -16.62
CA ASN A 130 -5.02 -16.16 -16.24
C ASN A 130 -5.86 -16.88 -15.16
N LYS A 131 -5.57 -16.62 -13.88
CA LYS A 131 -6.28 -17.25 -12.75
C LYS A 131 -6.93 -16.22 -11.81
N GLY A 132 -6.74 -14.94 -12.10
CA GLY A 132 -7.09 -13.86 -11.18
C GLY A 132 -8.14 -12.90 -11.70
N PHE A 133 -8.50 -11.95 -10.85
CA PHE A 133 -9.43 -10.87 -11.15
C PHE A 133 -8.86 -9.55 -10.64
N HIS A 134 -9.13 -8.47 -11.36
CA HIS A 134 -8.92 -7.12 -10.84
C HIS A 134 -10.28 -6.54 -10.48
N ILE A 135 -10.40 -6.02 -9.26
CA ILE A 135 -11.53 -5.19 -8.85
C ILE A 135 -11.08 -3.74 -8.84
N GLY A 136 -11.87 -2.87 -9.46
CA GLY A 136 -11.54 -1.46 -9.65
C GLY A 136 -12.59 -0.53 -9.06
N ILE A 137 -12.15 0.52 -8.36
CA ILE A 137 -12.98 1.69 -8.00
C ILE A 137 -12.28 2.94 -8.57
N PRO A 138 -12.97 3.76 -9.39
CA PRO A 138 -12.39 4.95 -10.00
C PRO A 138 -12.13 6.04 -8.95
N PHE A 139 -11.06 6.82 -9.15
CA PHE A 139 -10.71 7.97 -8.30
C PHE A 139 -11.88 8.93 -8.05
N GLU A 140 -12.76 9.09 -9.04
CA GLU A 140 -13.95 9.94 -8.99
C GLU A 140 -14.91 9.58 -7.85
N ALA A 141 -14.95 8.30 -7.43
CA ALA A 141 -15.79 7.83 -6.33
C ALA A 141 -15.25 8.21 -4.94
N PHE A 142 -13.98 8.66 -4.85
CA PHE A 142 -13.30 8.82 -3.57
C PHE A 142 -13.78 10.04 -2.79
N PRO A 143 -13.75 9.97 -1.44
CA PRO A 143 -14.06 11.13 -0.62
C PRO A 143 -13.00 12.23 -0.78
N SER A 144 -13.41 13.49 -0.60
CA SER A 144 -12.54 14.67 -0.78
C SER A 144 -11.30 14.70 0.13
N HIS A 145 -11.31 13.97 1.25
CA HIS A 145 -10.19 13.92 2.18
C HIS A 145 -9.08 12.95 1.72
N VAL A 146 -9.37 12.05 0.77
CA VAL A 146 -8.37 11.20 0.10
C VAL A 146 -7.81 11.97 -1.08
N ARG A 147 -6.52 12.26 -1.02
CA ARG A 147 -5.81 13.09 -2.01
C ARG A 147 -4.83 12.25 -2.81
N ALA A 148 -4.39 12.77 -3.94
CA ALA A 148 -3.40 12.12 -4.80
C ALA A 148 -2.12 11.68 -4.05
N ASP A 149 -1.66 12.49 -3.09
CA ASP A 149 -0.44 12.22 -2.31
C ASP A 149 -0.59 11.11 -1.25
N ASP A 150 -1.81 10.60 -1.03
CA ASP A 150 -2.10 9.46 -0.14
C ASP A 150 -1.81 8.10 -0.81
N PHE A 151 -1.50 8.07 -2.11
CA PHE A 151 -0.98 6.88 -2.78
C PHE A 151 0.47 6.56 -2.35
N PRO A 152 0.86 5.28 -2.19
CA PRO A 152 0.05 4.06 -2.30
C PRO A 152 -0.63 3.64 -0.98
N ASP A 153 -0.44 4.39 0.10
CA ASP A 153 -0.86 3.98 1.45
C ASP A 153 -2.38 3.82 1.55
N ALA A 154 -3.16 4.68 0.90
CA ALA A 154 -4.62 4.58 0.88
C ALA A 154 -5.11 3.27 0.24
N VAL A 155 -4.53 2.86 -0.89
CA VAL A 155 -4.87 1.61 -1.59
C VAL A 155 -4.53 0.41 -0.72
N LYS A 156 -3.33 0.41 -0.11
CA LYS A 156 -2.88 -0.66 0.81
C LYS A 156 -3.81 -0.81 2.01
N ASN A 157 -4.20 0.30 2.63
CA ASN A 157 -5.10 0.26 3.78
C ASN A 157 -6.47 -0.35 3.41
N VAL A 158 -7.02 0.03 2.26
CA VAL A 158 -8.32 -0.51 1.79
C VAL A 158 -8.21 -1.99 1.46
N ALA A 159 -7.15 -2.41 0.76
CA ALA A 159 -6.95 -3.82 0.42
C ALA A 159 -6.74 -4.68 1.68
N GLU A 160 -5.91 -4.23 2.63
CA GLU A 160 -5.70 -4.93 3.91
C GLU A 160 -7.01 -5.09 4.69
N TYR A 161 -7.82 -4.03 4.74
CA TYR A 161 -9.13 -4.07 5.38
C TYR A 161 -10.09 -5.05 4.69
N LEU A 162 -10.20 -5.00 3.36
CA LEU A 162 -11.12 -5.88 2.63
C LEU A 162 -10.72 -7.35 2.73
N ILE A 163 -9.43 -7.66 2.69
CA ILE A 163 -8.91 -9.01 2.93
C ILE A 163 -9.35 -9.50 4.30
N ASP A 164 -9.13 -8.71 5.35
CA ASP A 164 -9.53 -9.08 6.71
C ASP A 164 -11.04 -9.22 6.86
N TYR A 165 -11.81 -8.35 6.20
CA TYR A 165 -13.27 -8.35 6.22
C TYR A 165 -13.87 -9.63 5.62
N VAL A 166 -13.29 -10.14 4.53
CA VAL A 166 -13.85 -11.30 3.80
C VAL A 166 -13.22 -12.64 4.19
N LYS A 167 -12.10 -12.65 4.93
CA LYS A 167 -11.30 -13.87 5.17
C LYS A 167 -12.11 -15.04 5.74
N GLU A 168 -13.02 -14.78 6.69
CA GLU A 168 -13.78 -15.83 7.36
C GLU A 168 -14.81 -16.45 6.43
N ASP A 169 -15.55 -15.61 5.71
CA ASP A 169 -16.54 -16.05 4.73
C ASP A 169 -15.89 -16.74 3.53
N PHE A 170 -14.71 -16.25 3.12
CA PHE A 170 -13.89 -16.92 2.12
C PHE A 170 -13.49 -18.32 2.58
N GLY A 171 -13.01 -18.45 3.82
CA GLY A 171 -12.63 -19.74 4.39
C GLY A 171 -13.79 -20.74 4.42
N LYS A 172 -14.98 -20.29 4.88
CA LYS A 172 -16.20 -21.12 4.89
C LYS A 172 -16.58 -21.59 3.49
N ARG A 173 -16.65 -20.68 2.51
CA ARG A 173 -17.01 -21.02 1.13
C ARG A 173 -16.03 -21.98 0.48
N ILE A 174 -14.74 -21.86 0.78
CA ILE A 174 -13.71 -22.79 0.27
C ILE A 174 -13.92 -24.20 0.85
N LEU A 175 -14.19 -24.31 2.15
CA LEU A 175 -14.47 -25.60 2.77
C LEU A 175 -15.78 -26.22 2.26
N GLU A 176 -16.82 -25.42 2.05
CA GLU A 176 -18.08 -25.87 1.44
C GLU A 176 -17.87 -26.35 0.01
N PHE A 177 -17.03 -25.65 -0.77
CA PHE A 177 -16.73 -25.98 -2.16
C PHE A 177 -15.90 -27.26 -2.31
N GLU A 178 -14.90 -27.46 -1.44
CA GLU A 178 -13.98 -28.61 -1.50
C GLU A 178 -14.38 -29.79 -0.59
N GLY A 179 -15.27 -29.56 0.36
CA GLY A 179 -15.74 -30.54 1.34
C GLY A 179 -14.83 -30.75 2.56
N ASN A 180 -13.50 -30.59 2.43
CA ASN A 180 -12.57 -30.70 3.56
C ASN A 180 -11.20 -30.03 3.29
N VAL A 181 -10.44 -29.79 4.36
CA VAL A 181 -9.12 -29.13 4.30
C VAL A 181 -8.03 -29.94 3.57
N VAL A 182 -8.15 -31.26 3.54
CA VAL A 182 -7.16 -32.14 2.88
C VAL A 182 -7.22 -31.96 1.36
N GLU A 183 -8.42 -31.90 0.79
CA GLU A 183 -8.60 -31.61 -0.63
C GLU A 183 -8.17 -30.17 -0.99
N VAL A 184 -8.47 -29.20 -0.12
CA VAL A 184 -7.97 -27.82 -0.29
C VAL A 184 -6.45 -27.80 -0.38
N ALA A 185 -5.75 -28.46 0.54
CA ALA A 185 -4.28 -28.53 0.57
C ALA A 185 -3.72 -29.20 -0.69
N LYS A 186 -4.29 -30.35 -1.07
CA LYS A 186 -3.89 -31.13 -2.24
C LYS A 186 -4.01 -30.31 -3.54
N LYS A 187 -5.15 -29.64 -3.76
CA LYS A 187 -5.37 -28.84 -4.97
C LYS A 187 -4.56 -27.55 -4.99
N SER A 188 -4.44 -26.89 -3.84
CA SER A 188 -3.71 -25.61 -3.76
C SER A 188 -2.19 -25.78 -3.76
N GLY A 189 -1.69 -26.98 -3.43
CA GLY A 189 -0.27 -27.25 -3.25
C GLY A 189 0.30 -26.65 -1.96
N ILE A 190 -0.56 -26.21 -1.03
CA ILE A 190 -0.16 -25.63 0.25
C ILE A 190 -0.17 -26.74 1.31
N ASP A 191 0.86 -26.75 2.16
CA ASP A 191 0.93 -27.67 3.31
C ASP A 191 -0.29 -27.49 4.23
N VAL A 192 -0.98 -28.59 4.55
CA VAL A 192 -2.13 -28.63 5.47
C VAL A 192 -1.81 -27.92 6.78
N LYS A 193 -0.56 -28.00 7.28
CA LYS A 193 -0.13 -27.32 8.52
C LYS A 193 -0.22 -25.81 8.47
N LYS A 194 -0.15 -25.20 7.27
CA LYS A 194 -0.34 -23.76 7.08
C LYS A 194 -1.81 -23.37 7.01
N LEU A 195 -2.67 -24.31 6.63
CA LEU A 195 -4.11 -24.13 6.50
C LEU A 195 -4.88 -24.46 7.78
N VAL A 196 -4.21 -24.96 8.81
CA VAL A 196 -4.83 -25.30 10.10
C VAL A 196 -4.03 -24.69 11.25
N LYS A 197 -4.69 -23.85 12.05
CA LYS A 197 -4.14 -23.29 13.29
C LYS A 197 -5.15 -23.48 14.41
N ASP A 198 -4.71 -24.00 15.55
CA ASP A 198 -5.57 -24.23 16.73
C ASP A 198 -6.85 -25.03 16.40
N LYS A 199 -6.71 -26.04 15.52
CA LYS A 199 -7.80 -26.88 14.96
C LYS A 199 -8.85 -26.14 14.12
N GLN A 200 -8.57 -24.90 13.72
CA GLN A 200 -9.42 -24.10 12.84
C GLN A 200 -8.75 -23.93 11.47
N PHE A 201 -9.57 -23.83 10.43
CA PHE A 201 -9.12 -23.56 9.08
C PHE A 201 -8.71 -22.09 8.93
N VAL A 202 -7.53 -21.85 8.35
CA VAL A 202 -6.93 -20.53 8.16
C VAL A 202 -6.66 -20.33 6.67
N PRO A 203 -7.42 -19.44 5.99
CA PRO A 203 -7.34 -19.30 4.53
C PRO A 203 -6.34 -18.23 4.05
N ASP A 204 -5.53 -17.64 4.94
CA ASP A 204 -4.59 -16.54 4.64
C ASP A 204 -3.64 -16.88 3.48
N ASP A 205 -3.17 -18.12 3.39
CA ASP A 205 -2.30 -18.56 2.30
C ASP A 205 -3.03 -18.85 0.99
N LEU A 206 -4.35 -18.92 1.01
CA LEU A 206 -5.20 -19.11 -0.17
C LEU A 206 -5.70 -17.78 -0.74
N LEU A 207 -6.08 -16.84 0.14
CA LEU A 207 -6.57 -15.51 -0.23
C LEU A 207 -5.40 -14.60 -0.63
N LYS A 208 -4.88 -14.82 -1.84
CA LYS A 208 -3.79 -14.03 -2.40
C LYS A 208 -4.35 -12.79 -3.10
N VAL A 209 -4.24 -11.66 -2.40
CA VAL A 209 -4.50 -10.34 -2.93
C VAL A 209 -3.18 -9.56 -2.88
N ASP A 210 -2.69 -9.12 -4.03
CA ASP A 210 -1.39 -8.45 -4.08
C ASP A 210 -1.50 -7.01 -3.57
N THR A 211 -1.03 -6.81 -2.35
CA THR A 211 -0.96 -5.50 -1.70
C THR A 211 0.48 -5.00 -1.55
N MET A 212 1.45 -5.89 -1.75
CA MET A 212 2.87 -5.64 -1.53
C MET A 212 3.51 -4.96 -2.74
N LEU A 213 3.01 -5.24 -3.95
CA LEU A 213 3.52 -4.63 -5.17
C LEU A 213 2.96 -3.23 -5.46
N ILE A 214 1.98 -2.74 -4.69
CA ILE A 214 1.42 -1.40 -4.86
C ILE A 214 2.49 -0.37 -4.45
N SER A 215 3.20 0.14 -5.44
CA SER A 215 4.23 1.18 -5.31
C SER A 215 3.98 2.28 -6.34
N SER A 216 4.70 3.40 -6.22
CA SER A 216 4.66 4.43 -7.27
C SER A 216 4.99 3.83 -8.64
N ARG A 217 4.22 4.25 -9.65
CA ARG A 217 4.24 3.80 -11.04
C ARG A 217 4.02 2.29 -11.21
N HIS A 218 3.27 1.67 -10.29
CA HIS A 218 2.79 0.30 -10.44
C HIS A 218 1.81 0.19 -11.61
N LEU A 219 1.90 -0.90 -12.38
CA LEU A 219 1.10 -1.13 -13.57
C LEU A 219 0.28 -2.42 -13.44
N TYR A 220 -0.98 -2.36 -13.84
CA TYR A 220 -1.84 -3.54 -13.97
C TYR A 220 -2.23 -3.76 -15.43
N ARG A 221 -2.54 -5.01 -15.79
CA ARG A 221 -2.96 -5.36 -17.16
C ARG A 221 -4.26 -4.64 -17.54
N MET A 222 -4.28 -3.95 -18.67
CA MET A 222 -5.43 -3.17 -19.13
C MET A 222 -6.63 -4.08 -19.47
N PRO A 223 -7.88 -3.57 -19.42
CA PRO A 223 -9.02 -4.27 -20.02
C PRO A 223 -8.76 -4.52 -21.51
N PHE A 224 -9.24 -5.65 -22.02
CA PHE A 224 -9.04 -6.15 -23.39
C PHE A 224 -7.58 -6.45 -23.79
N SER A 225 -6.62 -6.29 -22.89
CA SER A 225 -5.24 -6.71 -23.12
C SER A 225 -5.09 -8.24 -23.06
N LEU A 226 -4.28 -8.83 -23.94
CA LEU A 226 -4.01 -10.26 -23.95
C LEU A 226 -3.03 -10.63 -22.83
N HIS A 227 -3.19 -11.85 -22.32
CA HIS A 227 -2.23 -12.46 -21.42
C HIS A 227 -1.23 -13.30 -22.22
N GLU A 228 0.05 -13.01 -22.03
CA GLU A 228 1.16 -13.53 -22.83
C GLU A 228 1.37 -15.04 -22.73
N LYS A 229 0.95 -15.66 -21.62
CA LYS A 229 1.05 -17.13 -21.41
C LYS A 229 -0.20 -17.89 -21.84
N SER A 230 -1.38 -17.46 -21.39
CA SER A 230 -2.66 -18.14 -21.61
C SER A 230 -3.36 -17.73 -22.91
N TRP A 231 -2.97 -16.61 -23.52
CA TRP A 231 -3.63 -15.98 -24.66
C TRP A 231 -5.09 -15.57 -24.43
N LEU A 232 -5.55 -15.59 -23.17
CA LEU A 232 -6.85 -15.09 -22.80
C LEU A 232 -6.82 -13.58 -22.62
N VAL A 233 -7.97 -12.98 -22.89
CA VAL A 233 -8.22 -11.54 -22.78
C VAL A 233 -8.46 -11.17 -21.33
N SER A 234 -7.88 -10.07 -20.88
CA SER A 234 -8.25 -9.41 -19.62
C SER A 234 -9.63 -8.78 -19.74
N LEU A 235 -10.67 -9.56 -19.50
CA LEU A 235 -12.04 -9.27 -19.91
C LEU A 235 -12.86 -8.57 -18.81
N PRO A 236 -13.41 -7.35 -19.03
CA PRO A 236 -14.40 -6.75 -18.14
C PRO A 236 -15.66 -7.61 -18.00
N LEU A 237 -16.18 -7.73 -16.78
CA LEU A 237 -17.36 -8.54 -16.49
C LEU A 237 -18.43 -7.72 -15.75
N ARG A 238 -19.70 -8.04 -15.99
CA ARG A 238 -20.78 -7.54 -15.11
C ARG A 238 -20.62 -8.23 -13.76
N LEU A 239 -20.85 -7.49 -12.68
CA LEU A 239 -20.65 -8.00 -11.31
C LEU A 239 -21.44 -9.29 -11.02
N LYS A 240 -22.62 -9.45 -11.61
CA LYS A 240 -23.48 -10.63 -11.46
C LYS A 240 -22.98 -11.86 -12.23
N ASP A 241 -22.09 -11.69 -13.21
CA ASP A 241 -21.62 -12.78 -14.07
C ASP A 241 -20.33 -13.42 -13.54
N VAL A 242 -19.76 -12.92 -12.43
CA VAL A 242 -18.47 -13.40 -11.89
C VAL A 242 -18.54 -14.87 -11.47
N SER A 243 -19.64 -15.33 -10.89
CA SER A 243 -19.79 -16.72 -10.40
C SER A 243 -19.78 -17.74 -11.54
N GLU A 244 -20.52 -17.42 -12.61
CA GLU A 244 -20.71 -18.27 -13.78
C GLU A 244 -19.62 -18.06 -14.84
N PHE A 245 -18.65 -17.19 -14.57
CA PHE A 245 -17.58 -16.90 -15.52
C PHE A 245 -16.72 -18.14 -15.77
N ARG A 246 -16.56 -18.45 -17.06
CA ARG A 246 -15.70 -19.52 -17.55
C ARG A 246 -14.61 -18.94 -18.42
N ARG A 247 -13.40 -19.51 -18.36
CA ARG A 247 -12.20 -18.95 -19.01
C ARG A 247 -12.34 -18.89 -20.53
N GLU A 248 -13.14 -19.76 -21.11
CA GLU A 248 -13.43 -19.83 -22.54
C GLU A 248 -14.12 -18.54 -23.04
N TYR A 249 -14.84 -17.82 -22.17
CA TYR A 249 -15.45 -16.54 -22.52
C TYR A 249 -14.42 -15.41 -22.73
N ALA A 250 -13.19 -15.61 -22.26
CA ALA A 250 -12.07 -14.69 -22.47
C ALA A 250 -11.21 -15.05 -23.68
N MET A 251 -11.70 -15.89 -24.59
CA MET A 251 -11.03 -16.08 -25.88
C MET A 251 -11.10 -14.79 -26.73
N PRO A 252 -10.05 -14.47 -27.52
CA PRO A 252 -10.02 -13.29 -28.39
C PRO A 252 -11.25 -13.09 -29.29
N ASP A 253 -11.91 -14.18 -29.69
CA ASP A 253 -13.09 -14.14 -30.58
C ASP A 253 -14.41 -13.90 -29.85
N ALA A 254 -14.45 -14.07 -28.53
CA ALA A 254 -15.67 -13.92 -27.73
C ALA A 254 -15.91 -12.46 -27.24
N VAL A 255 -14.95 -11.56 -27.44
CA VAL A 255 -14.93 -10.23 -26.79
C VAL A 255 -16.08 -9.31 -27.20
N GLU A 256 -16.63 -9.47 -28.41
CA GLU A 256 -17.72 -8.61 -28.93
C GLU A 256 -18.97 -8.62 -28.03
N SER A 257 -19.21 -9.75 -27.36
CA SER A 257 -20.32 -9.91 -26.41
C SER A 257 -20.18 -9.04 -25.16
N PHE A 258 -19.01 -8.42 -24.95
CA PHE A 258 -18.65 -7.62 -23.78
C PHE A 258 -18.47 -6.12 -24.10
N SER A 259 -18.84 -5.68 -25.31
CA SER A 259 -18.73 -4.28 -25.78
C SER A 259 -19.36 -3.24 -24.87
N LYS A 260 -20.39 -3.62 -24.10
CA LYS A 260 -21.11 -2.72 -23.18
C LYS A 260 -20.55 -2.69 -21.76
N VAL A 261 -19.56 -3.54 -21.44
CA VAL A 261 -19.04 -3.67 -20.09
C VAL A 261 -17.74 -2.89 -19.97
N VAL A 262 -17.74 -1.85 -19.13
CA VAL A 262 -16.59 -0.97 -18.92
C VAL A 262 -15.96 -1.26 -17.56
N PHE A 263 -14.65 -1.48 -17.54
CA PHE A 263 -13.87 -1.54 -16.31
C PHE A 263 -13.36 -0.14 -15.94
N LEU A 264 -13.53 0.26 -14.67
CA LEU A 264 -13.28 1.61 -14.17
C LEU A 264 -14.06 2.70 -14.94
N GLU A 265 -15.38 2.58 -14.95
CA GLU A 265 -16.23 3.65 -15.47
C GLU A 265 -16.10 4.91 -14.60
N ARG A 266 -15.83 6.06 -15.25
CA ARG A 266 -15.52 7.32 -14.57
C ARG A 266 -16.74 8.10 -14.07
N ASN A 267 -17.95 7.66 -14.43
CA ASN A 267 -19.20 8.28 -14.00
C ASN A 267 -19.60 7.79 -12.60
N ALA A 268 -18.82 8.17 -11.59
CA ALA A 268 -19.05 7.79 -10.20
C ALA A 268 -19.51 8.98 -9.36
N GLU A 269 -20.35 8.73 -8.36
CA GLU A 269 -20.76 9.76 -7.41
C GLU A 269 -19.60 10.13 -6.48
N ARG A 270 -19.23 11.41 -6.46
CA ARG A 270 -18.12 11.91 -5.63
C ARG A 270 -18.37 11.60 -4.16
N GLY A 271 -17.50 10.77 -3.57
CA GLY A 271 -17.56 10.45 -2.14
C GLY A 271 -18.40 9.23 -1.78
N GLU A 272 -18.98 8.49 -2.73
CA GLU A 272 -19.66 7.23 -2.43
C GLU A 272 -18.75 6.21 -1.72
N ALA A 273 -17.44 6.27 -1.99
CA ALA A 273 -16.45 5.39 -1.35
C ALA A 273 -16.05 5.83 0.06
N LYS A 274 -16.61 6.92 0.61
CA LYS A 274 -16.23 7.47 1.92
C LYS A 274 -16.23 6.43 3.02
N ARG A 275 -17.31 5.65 3.14
CA ARG A 275 -17.44 4.64 4.19
C ARG A 275 -16.36 3.56 4.08
N LEU A 276 -16.02 3.12 2.88
CA LEU A 276 -14.96 2.13 2.66
C LEU A 276 -13.60 2.66 3.15
N PHE A 277 -13.23 3.88 2.77
CA PHE A 277 -11.96 4.49 3.18
C PHE A 277 -11.90 4.79 4.69
N ASP A 278 -13.00 5.27 5.29
CA ASP A 278 -13.06 5.57 6.73
C ASP A 278 -12.90 4.29 7.58
N PHE A 279 -13.56 3.19 7.18
CA PHE A 279 -13.45 1.90 7.85
C PHE A 279 -12.06 1.30 7.66
N ALA A 280 -11.48 1.37 6.46
CA ALA A 280 -10.13 0.90 6.20
C ALA A 280 -9.08 1.63 7.04
N LEU A 281 -9.18 2.96 7.13
CA LEU A 281 -8.28 3.76 7.96
C LEU A 281 -8.44 3.41 9.44
N SER A 282 -9.67 3.28 9.92
CA SER A 282 -9.97 2.91 11.31
C SER A 282 -9.44 1.51 11.66
N PHE A 283 -9.60 0.56 10.74
CA PHE A 283 -9.08 -0.80 10.88
C PHE A 283 -7.56 -0.83 11.00
N VAL A 284 -6.84 -0.15 10.10
CA VAL A 284 -5.38 -0.11 10.12
C VAL A 284 -4.86 0.60 11.38
N ILE A 285 -5.51 1.69 11.81
CA ILE A 285 -5.19 2.36 13.08
C ILE A 285 -5.40 1.41 14.25
N GLY A 286 -6.54 0.72 14.32
CA GLY A 286 -6.86 -0.23 15.39
C GLY A 286 -5.90 -1.42 15.43
N LYS A 287 -5.52 -1.97 14.27
CA LYS A 287 -4.54 -3.07 14.17
C LYS A 287 -3.16 -2.62 14.67
N ARG A 288 -2.70 -1.44 14.25
CA ARG A 288 -1.45 -0.83 14.74
C ARG A 288 -1.50 -0.60 16.26
N MET A 289 -2.63 -0.13 16.79
CA MET A 289 -2.81 0.03 18.25
C MET A 289 -2.72 -1.28 19.02
N ARG A 290 -3.35 -2.36 18.54
CA ARG A 290 -3.25 -3.69 19.17
C ARG A 290 -1.83 -4.26 19.12
N GLN A 291 -1.13 -4.07 17.99
CA GLN A 291 0.26 -4.51 17.86
C GLN A 291 1.16 -3.77 18.87
N ILE A 292 0.97 -2.45 19.00
CA ILE A 292 1.65 -1.65 20.02
C ILE A 292 1.39 -2.18 21.43
N GLU A 293 0.14 -2.51 21.76
CA GLU A 293 -0.23 -3.03 23.08
C GLU A 293 0.50 -4.34 23.36
N ALA A 294 0.47 -5.30 22.42
CA ALA A 294 1.14 -6.59 22.51
C ALA A 294 2.67 -6.48 22.62
N GLU A 295 3.31 -5.59 21.84
CA GLU A 295 4.75 -5.30 21.95
C GLU A 295 5.09 -4.69 23.31
N SER A 296 4.23 -3.80 23.82
CA SER A 296 4.41 -3.17 25.14
C SER A 296 4.23 -4.15 26.32
N GLU A 297 3.47 -5.22 26.14
CA GLU A 297 3.34 -6.31 27.11
C GLU A 297 4.59 -7.20 27.12
N LYS A 298 5.14 -7.53 25.94
CA LYS A 298 6.40 -8.29 25.82
C LYS A 298 7.62 -7.55 26.36
N GLU A 299 7.69 -6.23 26.24
CA GLU A 299 8.81 -5.42 26.77
C GLU A 299 8.72 -5.13 28.27
N SER A 300 7.63 -5.53 28.95
CA SER A 300 7.40 -5.22 30.36
C SER A 300 8.36 -5.91 31.35
N GLU A 301 9.26 -6.78 30.88
CA GLU A 301 10.36 -7.34 31.67
C GLU A 301 11.57 -6.39 31.84
N VAL A 302 11.64 -5.26 31.14
CA VAL A 302 12.78 -4.32 31.22
C VAL A 302 12.49 -3.14 32.17
N LYS A 303 13.25 -3.02 33.27
CA LYS A 303 13.16 -1.89 34.23
C LYS A 303 13.48 -0.55 33.56
N LEU A 304 12.44 0.21 33.21
CA LEU A 304 12.56 1.56 32.62
C LEU A 304 13.12 2.59 33.62
N ILE A 305 14.04 3.46 33.17
CA ILE A 305 14.52 4.61 33.95
C ILE A 305 13.37 5.62 34.08
N ARG A 306 13.01 6.00 35.31
CA ARG A 306 11.93 6.97 35.60
C ARG A 306 12.49 8.31 36.07
N PHE A 307 11.88 9.39 35.61
CA PHE A 307 12.13 10.75 36.11
C PHE A 307 10.86 11.28 36.80
N ARG A 308 11.00 12.21 37.75
CA ARG A 308 9.86 12.75 38.52
C ARG A 308 9.20 13.96 37.86
N LYS A 309 9.94 14.69 37.02
CA LYS A 309 9.53 15.92 36.34
C LYS A 309 10.20 15.99 34.98
N ALA A 310 9.64 16.81 34.09
CA ALA A 310 10.19 17.10 32.78
C ALA A 310 11.67 17.50 32.88
N VAL A 311 12.53 16.78 32.18
CA VAL A 311 13.97 17.07 32.17
C VAL A 311 14.24 18.26 31.26
N SER A 312 14.99 19.25 31.75
CA SER A 312 15.41 20.41 30.96
C SER A 312 16.31 20.01 29.79
N GLU A 313 16.18 20.71 28.66
CA GLU A 313 16.99 20.50 27.45
C GLU A 313 18.50 20.56 27.69
N THR A 314 18.96 21.27 28.73
CA THR A 314 20.37 21.35 29.11
C THR A 314 20.98 19.96 29.39
N PHE A 315 20.17 19.03 29.89
CA PHE A 315 20.54 17.65 30.20
C PHE A 315 20.45 16.69 29.02
N PHE A 316 19.93 17.13 27.86
CA PHE A 316 19.77 16.25 26.71
C PHE A 316 21.13 15.77 26.17
N PRO A 317 21.18 14.53 25.64
CA PRO A 317 22.39 13.98 25.04
C PRO A 317 22.75 14.71 23.74
N PRO A 318 24.04 14.67 23.33
CA PRO A 318 24.52 15.33 22.11
C PRO A 318 23.71 14.95 20.86
N CYS A 319 23.31 13.68 20.71
CA CYS A 319 22.55 13.22 19.54
C CYS A 319 21.19 13.91 19.42
N ILE A 320 20.47 14.09 20.53
CA ILE A 320 19.17 14.79 20.54
C ILE A 320 19.39 16.28 20.27
N LYS A 321 20.37 16.90 20.92
CA LYS A 321 20.69 18.33 20.69
C LYS A 321 21.10 18.62 19.25
N ASN A 322 21.88 17.73 18.63
CA ASN A 322 22.31 17.90 17.25
C ASN A 322 21.14 17.74 16.28
N GLY A 323 20.27 16.75 16.48
CA GLY A 323 19.09 16.60 15.64
C GLY A 323 18.11 17.77 15.77
N LEU A 324 17.99 18.38 16.95
CA LEU A 324 17.16 19.57 17.17
C LEU A 324 17.64 20.84 16.43
N LYS A 325 18.85 20.83 15.84
CA LYS A 325 19.33 21.93 14.99
C LYS A 325 18.72 21.93 13.59
N GLY A 326 18.03 20.85 13.21
CA GLY A 326 17.49 20.63 11.86
C GLY A 326 18.24 19.52 11.13
N LEU A 327 17.57 18.88 10.17
CA LEU A 327 18.08 17.73 9.41
C LEU A 327 17.83 17.86 7.90
N GLU A 328 18.84 17.49 7.11
CA GLU A 328 18.75 17.34 5.65
C GLU A 328 18.07 16.03 5.25
N ASP A 329 18.32 14.93 5.97
CA ASP A 329 17.68 13.63 5.81
C ASP A 329 17.45 12.95 7.17
N GLY A 330 16.59 11.92 7.24
CA GLY A 330 16.34 11.15 8.45
C GLY A 330 15.30 11.74 9.40
N ARG A 331 14.57 12.78 8.99
CA ARG A 331 13.56 13.49 9.80
C ARG A 331 12.55 12.57 10.47
N LYS A 332 11.97 11.61 9.75
CA LYS A 332 10.99 10.64 10.32
C LYS A 332 11.64 9.76 11.41
N ARG A 333 12.88 9.30 11.17
CA ARG A 333 13.66 8.50 12.13
C ARG A 333 13.99 9.32 13.37
N PHE A 334 14.35 10.59 13.19
CA PHE A 334 14.61 11.48 14.32
C PHE A 334 13.36 11.81 15.11
N VAL A 335 12.21 12.10 14.47
CA VAL A 335 10.93 12.29 15.16
C VAL A 335 10.59 11.07 16.02
N PHE A 336 10.77 9.86 15.49
CA PHE A 336 10.58 8.64 16.26
C PHE A 336 11.52 8.55 17.48
N CYS A 337 12.82 8.84 17.30
CA CYS A 337 13.78 8.85 18.40
C CYS A 337 13.45 9.91 19.46
N LEU A 338 13.12 11.12 19.02
CA LEU A 338 12.83 12.28 19.85
C LEU A 338 11.54 12.07 20.66
N LEU A 339 10.48 11.56 20.03
CA LEU A 339 9.22 11.25 20.72
C LEU A 339 9.39 10.22 21.84
N ASN A 340 10.10 9.13 21.57
CA ASN A 340 10.36 8.10 22.57
C ASN A 340 11.26 8.61 23.71
N PHE A 341 12.26 9.44 23.37
CA PHE A 341 13.12 10.08 24.36
C PHE A 341 12.34 11.05 25.27
N LEU A 342 11.62 12.03 24.69
CA LEU A 342 10.92 13.09 25.43
C LEU A 342 9.84 12.55 26.35
N ARG A 343 9.08 11.55 25.90
CA ARG A 343 8.09 10.85 26.75
C ARG A 343 8.74 10.20 27.95
N CYS A 344 9.90 9.56 27.76
CA CYS A 344 10.65 8.93 28.84
C CYS A 344 11.25 9.93 29.82
N VAL A 345 11.48 11.18 29.43
CA VAL A 345 11.98 12.26 30.30
C VAL A 345 10.88 13.22 30.77
N GLU A 346 9.63 12.75 30.83
CA GLU A 346 8.46 13.41 31.43
C GLU A 346 8.00 14.72 30.75
N TRP A 347 8.28 14.91 29.46
CA TRP A 347 7.65 15.99 28.71
C TRP A 347 6.18 15.65 28.38
N ASP A 348 5.29 16.64 28.51
CA ASP A 348 3.89 16.51 28.12
C ASP A 348 3.70 16.65 26.60
N TYR A 349 2.56 16.18 26.09
CA TYR A 349 2.31 16.13 24.66
C TYR A 349 2.18 17.51 24.01
N ASP A 350 1.76 18.55 24.74
CA ASP A 350 1.60 19.88 24.18
C ASP A 350 2.96 20.58 24.06
N ALA A 351 3.86 20.37 25.04
CA ALA A 351 5.26 20.77 24.95
C ALA A 351 6.00 20.04 23.82
N ILE A 352 5.82 18.73 23.70
CA ILE A 352 6.41 17.92 22.62
C ILE A 352 5.89 18.39 21.25
N ARG A 353 4.57 18.61 21.13
CA ARG A 353 3.95 19.11 19.89
C ARG A 353 4.60 20.43 19.48
N ARG A 354 4.64 21.42 20.38
CA ARG A 354 5.25 22.73 20.10
C ARG A 354 6.71 22.57 19.65
N LEU A 355 7.52 21.80 20.39
CA LEU A 355 8.91 21.55 20.02
C LEU A 355 9.05 20.92 18.63
N LEU A 356 8.18 19.96 18.27
CA LEU A 356 8.23 19.31 16.96
C LEU A 356 7.84 20.24 15.82
N HIS A 357 6.83 21.10 16.01
CA HIS A 357 6.48 22.10 15.00
C HIS A 357 7.61 23.12 14.84
N ASP A 358 8.15 23.67 15.94
CA ASP A 358 9.27 24.62 15.91
C ASP A 358 10.53 24.02 15.29
N TRP A 359 10.81 22.74 15.59
CA TRP A 359 11.92 22.01 14.99
C TRP A 359 11.69 21.76 13.49
N ASN A 360 10.45 21.49 13.09
CA ASN A 360 10.13 21.21 11.69
C ASN A 360 10.39 22.40 10.78
N GLU A 361 10.22 23.62 11.29
CA GLU A 361 10.54 24.87 10.61
C GLU A 361 12.05 25.05 10.34
N ARG A 362 12.91 24.39 11.12
CA ARG A 362 14.38 24.48 11.00
C ARG A 362 14.97 23.45 10.05
N ASN A 363 14.15 22.52 9.54
CA ASN A 363 14.61 21.48 8.63
C ASN A 363 14.71 22.02 7.19
N ALA A 364 15.69 21.53 6.44
CA ALA A 364 15.84 21.87 5.02
C ALA A 364 14.58 21.52 4.20
N GLU A 365 13.88 20.46 4.57
CA GLU A 365 12.55 20.12 4.08
C GLU A 365 11.63 19.80 5.26
N LYS A 366 10.46 20.44 5.32
CA LYS A 366 9.47 20.22 6.37
C LYS A 366 8.82 18.84 6.22
N LEU A 367 8.65 18.12 7.33
CA LEU A 367 7.69 17.03 7.39
C LEU A 367 6.27 17.58 7.26
N ARG A 368 5.39 16.85 6.55
CA ARG A 368 3.96 17.18 6.52
C ARG A 368 3.41 17.18 7.95
N GLU A 369 2.69 18.23 8.34
CA GLU A 369 2.15 18.36 9.70
C GLU A 369 1.31 17.16 10.13
N ARG A 370 0.52 16.60 9.20
CA ARG A 370 -0.26 15.37 9.43
C ARG A 370 0.62 14.19 9.89
N ILE A 371 1.86 14.09 9.44
CA ILE A 371 2.79 13.02 9.88
C ILE A 371 3.21 13.26 11.33
N ILE A 372 3.50 14.51 11.70
CA ILE A 372 3.83 14.88 13.09
C ILE A 372 2.63 14.60 13.99
N ASP A 373 1.43 15.03 13.58
CA ASP A 373 0.18 14.78 14.30
C ASP A 373 -0.15 13.30 14.40
N TYR A 374 0.08 12.52 13.34
CA TYR A 374 -0.12 11.07 13.35
C TYR A 374 0.84 10.40 14.32
N GLN A 375 2.13 10.77 14.29
CA GLN A 375 3.13 10.25 15.21
C GLN A 375 2.84 10.65 16.66
N LEU A 376 2.40 11.88 16.92
CA LEU A 376 1.96 12.33 18.24
C LEU A 376 0.74 11.57 18.73
N ARG A 377 -0.29 11.41 17.90
CA ARG A 377 -1.47 10.61 18.23
C ARG A 377 -1.09 9.17 18.51
N TYR A 378 -0.28 8.56 17.64
CA TYR A 378 0.26 7.22 17.82
C TYR A 378 0.95 7.08 19.19
N HIS A 379 1.82 8.02 19.57
CA HIS A 379 2.51 7.98 20.87
C HIS A 379 1.59 8.29 22.06
N LYS A 380 0.59 9.18 21.90
CA LYS A 380 -0.41 9.55 22.92
C LYS A 380 -1.33 8.39 23.28
N LEU A 381 -1.65 7.56 22.29
CA LEU A 381 -2.45 6.35 22.48
C LEU A 381 -1.66 5.25 23.23
N ARG A 382 -0.32 5.31 23.30
CA ARG A 382 0.48 4.37 24.08
C ARG A 382 0.47 4.75 25.56
N LYS A 383 -0.13 3.90 26.41
CA LYS A 383 -0.07 4.06 27.87
C LYS A 383 1.35 3.88 28.43
N LYS A 384 2.18 3.05 27.78
CA LYS A 384 3.56 2.77 28.21
C LYS A 384 4.59 3.67 27.51
N LYS A 385 5.64 4.03 28.26
CA LYS A 385 6.79 4.78 27.76
C LYS A 385 7.80 3.79 27.21
N ILE A 386 8.10 3.92 25.92
CA ILE A 386 9.09 3.09 25.23
C ILE A 386 10.41 3.87 25.21
N PRO A 387 11.53 3.25 25.61
CA PRO A 387 12.81 3.92 25.54
C PRO A 387 13.17 4.23 24.08
N PRO A 388 13.90 5.31 23.81
CA PRO A 388 14.43 5.54 22.48
C PRO A 388 15.42 4.41 22.12
N PRO A 389 15.71 4.19 20.82
CA PRO A 389 16.69 3.20 20.38
C PRO A 389 18.06 3.33 21.08
N ASN A 390 18.82 2.24 21.14
CA ASN A 390 20.19 2.29 21.66
C ASN A 390 21.13 3.01 20.70
N CYS A 391 22.21 3.57 21.25
CA CYS A 391 23.20 4.37 20.52
C CYS A 391 24.04 3.55 19.52
N ASP A 392 24.14 2.24 19.73
CA ASP A 392 24.91 1.31 18.89
C ASP A 392 24.17 0.93 17.61
N ASN A 393 22.83 1.01 17.60
CA ASN A 393 22.00 0.76 16.43
C ASN A 393 22.25 1.83 15.35
N GLU A 394 22.85 1.39 14.24
CA GLU A 394 23.35 2.26 13.17
C GLU A 394 22.23 3.05 12.50
N MET A 395 21.07 2.40 12.29
CA MET A 395 19.92 2.94 11.56
C MET A 395 19.35 4.24 12.12
N TYR A 396 19.61 4.56 13.39
CA TYR A 396 19.00 5.68 14.08
C TYR A 396 19.90 6.90 14.18
N TYR A 397 20.90 6.92 15.06
CA TYR A 397 21.64 8.15 15.36
C TYR A 397 22.89 8.35 14.49
N LYS A 398 23.56 7.25 14.13
CA LYS A 398 24.81 7.29 13.37
C LYS A 398 24.53 7.56 11.89
N ASP A 399 23.62 6.80 11.28
CA ASP A 399 23.31 6.88 9.86
C ASP A 399 22.71 8.23 9.45
N ILE A 400 22.04 8.93 10.37
CA ILE A 400 21.50 10.28 10.10
C ILE A 400 22.45 11.41 10.54
N GLY A 401 23.70 11.07 10.90
CA GLY A 401 24.77 12.04 11.13
C GLY A 401 24.69 12.84 12.44
N ILE A 402 23.81 12.47 13.38
CA ILE A 402 23.60 13.25 14.63
C ILE A 402 24.41 12.75 15.82
N CYS A 403 24.95 11.52 15.75
CA CYS A 403 25.74 10.94 16.84
C CYS A 403 27.16 11.52 16.90
N LYS A 404 27.33 12.58 17.72
CA LYS A 404 28.65 13.18 18.04
C LYS A 404 28.93 12.98 19.54
N PRO A 405 29.53 11.83 19.93
CA PRO A 405 29.60 11.42 21.34
C PRO A 405 30.57 12.26 22.17
N ASP A 406 30.21 12.52 23.43
CA ASP A 406 31.09 13.15 24.43
C ASP A 406 31.64 12.11 25.44
N ALA A 407 32.28 12.58 26.52
CA ALA A 407 32.83 11.71 27.56
C ALA A 407 31.78 10.89 28.34
N ILE A 408 30.53 11.35 28.45
CA ILE A 408 29.43 10.61 29.08
C ILE A 408 28.90 9.54 28.12
N CYS A 409 28.82 9.85 26.81
CA CYS A 409 28.36 8.90 25.78
C CYS A 409 29.15 7.59 25.78
N LYS A 410 30.46 7.62 26.10
CA LYS A 410 31.31 6.42 26.20
C LYS A 410 30.91 5.44 27.30
N LYS A 411 30.07 5.86 28.27
CA LYS A 411 29.68 5.07 29.45
C LYS A 411 28.21 4.65 29.43
N ILE A 412 27.54 4.77 28.29
CA ILE A 412 26.10 4.50 28.16
C ILE A 412 25.82 3.67 26.90
N LYS A 413 24.72 2.92 26.93
CA LYS A 413 24.15 2.22 25.77
C LYS A 413 22.94 2.94 25.20
N ASN A 414 22.20 3.66 26.05
CA ASN A 414 20.94 4.30 25.67
C ASN A 414 20.95 5.81 25.99
N PRO A 415 20.36 6.68 25.15
CA PRO A 415 20.25 8.12 25.41
C PRO A 415 19.63 8.49 26.77
N LEU A 416 18.73 7.68 27.33
CA LEU A 416 18.15 7.94 28.66
C LEU A 416 19.16 7.81 29.79
N GLN A 417 20.13 6.91 29.66
CA GLN A 417 21.20 6.73 30.65
C GLN A 417 22.13 7.95 30.69
N TYR A 418 22.29 8.65 29.56
CA TYR A 418 23.05 9.90 29.50
C TYR A 418 22.47 10.93 30.45
N VAL A 419 21.14 11.13 30.37
CA VAL A 419 20.42 12.11 31.18
C VAL A 419 20.63 11.84 32.66
N ARG A 420 20.44 10.59 33.09
CA ARG A 420 20.67 10.18 34.47
C ARG A 420 22.11 10.46 34.93
N LYS A 421 23.11 10.00 34.17
CA LYS A 421 24.52 10.22 34.52
C LYS A 421 24.90 11.70 34.57
N LYS A 422 24.31 12.53 33.71
CA LYS A 422 24.58 13.98 33.69
C LYS A 422 23.97 14.68 34.91
N ILE A 423 22.75 14.32 35.29
CA ILE A 423 22.10 14.80 36.53
C ILE A 423 22.92 14.37 37.75
N ASP A 424 23.33 13.10 37.83
CA ASP A 424 24.11 12.58 38.95
C ASP A 424 25.47 13.28 39.08
N ARG A 425 26.14 13.56 37.96
CA ARG A 425 27.40 14.33 37.95
C ARG A 425 27.22 15.75 38.48
N GLN A 426 26.18 16.47 38.03
CA GLN A 426 25.95 17.85 38.48
C GLN A 426 25.62 17.92 39.97
N ARG A 427 24.93 16.91 40.52
CA ARG A 427 24.69 16.78 41.97
C ARG A 427 25.93 16.43 42.78
N SER A 428 27.00 15.95 42.14
CA SER A 428 28.27 15.61 42.79
C SER A 428 29.28 16.77 42.73
N THR A 429 29.01 17.80 41.91
CA THR A 429 29.83 19.02 41.77
C THR A 429 29.20 20.26 42.43
N GLN A 430 27.97 20.12 42.95
CA GLN A 430 27.31 21.04 43.88
C GLN A 430 27.41 20.45 45.28
#